data_AF-A0AAN0JUS7-F1
#
_entry.id   AF-A0AAN0JUS7-F1
#
_cell.length_a   1.000
_cell.length_b   1.000
_cell.length_c   1.000
_cell.angle_alpha   90.00
_cell.angle_beta   90.00
_cell.angle_gamma   90.00
#
_symmetry.space_group_name_H-M   'P 1'
#
loop_
_entity.id
_entity.type
_entity.pdbx_description
1 polymer ?
#
loop_
_entity_poly.entity_id
_entity_poly.type
_entity_poly.pdbx_seq_one_letter_code
_entity_poly.pdbx_strand_id
1 'polypeptide(L)'
;MRYAGLIYYQEKGVEDLVTFAAARDLNALIEFIKKDFPGAERGQHVYFHFKDNDGCMELKFDTPQEKDTTGWTIDPHIKPCRLHRCDVNGFGETNYPLPPSCFISVLASPNAVPTLHYSVPLEGVADPVSLYIRRSLQRNAPPSTDPTRSTSSSNVVQELTPVSSTGGASVSATVDVDKVKKVINDVLVSHYADLTSLSKEAVPDLADRLYAHHLINNAVKDNPSINKCIDEFRASLIFKKKLPQMQEHCQKFLSSFIAVKGSYADAAIALGEDWIEAIRNELGFHFNISIEP
;
A
#
# COMPACT_ATOMS: atom_id res chain seq x y z
N MET A 1 -7.35 32.17 -5.81
CA MET A 1 -6.87 31.71 -4.49
C MET A 1 -5.71 30.76 -4.71
N ARG A 2 -4.61 30.93 -3.96
CA ARG A 2 -3.45 30.04 -4.04
C ARG A 2 -3.69 28.80 -3.20
N TYR A 3 -3.34 27.64 -3.75
CA TYR A 3 -3.43 26.34 -3.11
C TYR A 3 -2.04 25.73 -3.01
N ALA A 4 -1.90 24.75 -2.11
CA ALA A 4 -0.69 23.97 -1.94
C ALA A 4 -0.98 22.51 -2.26
N GLY A 5 -0.07 21.87 -2.98
CA GLY A 5 -0.03 20.44 -3.22
C GLY A 5 1.25 19.87 -2.64
N LEU A 6 1.19 18.70 -2.02
CA LEU A 6 2.35 18.04 -1.43
C LEU A 6 2.34 16.55 -1.78
N ILE A 7 3.47 16.07 -2.29
CA ILE A 7 3.76 14.65 -2.40
C ILE A 7 4.35 14.16 -1.08
N TYR A 8 3.88 13.02 -0.61
CA TYR A 8 4.54 12.25 0.43
C TYR A 8 4.48 10.77 0.10
N TYR A 9 5.37 10.01 0.72
CA TYR A 9 5.57 8.62 0.37
C TYR A 9 5.51 7.72 1.60
N GLN A 10 4.95 6.54 1.41
CA GLN A 10 4.89 5.49 2.41
C GLN A 10 5.43 4.21 1.79
N GLU A 11 6.42 3.62 2.43
CA GLU A 11 6.96 2.33 2.03
C GLU A 11 5.95 1.24 2.39
N LYS A 12 5.52 0.45 1.40
CA LYS A 12 4.60 -0.68 1.56
C LYS A 12 5.25 -1.96 1.04
N GLY A 13 6.39 -2.31 1.65
CA GLY A 13 7.14 -3.51 1.29
C GLY A 13 7.74 -3.42 -0.11
N VAL A 14 7.16 -4.14 -1.08
CA VAL A 14 7.67 -4.17 -2.47
C VAL A 14 7.23 -2.96 -3.29
N GLU A 15 6.14 -2.29 -2.91
CA GLU A 15 5.66 -1.07 -3.57
C GLU A 15 5.83 0.16 -2.67
N ASP A 16 6.02 1.31 -3.30
CA ASP A 16 5.90 2.60 -2.64
C ASP A 16 4.54 3.20 -2.94
N LEU A 17 3.82 3.58 -1.88
CA LEU A 17 2.62 4.40 -2.01
C LEU A 17 3.01 5.86 -2.05
N VAL A 18 2.89 6.47 -3.22
CA VAL A 18 3.00 7.91 -3.41
C VAL A 18 1.61 8.51 -3.19
N THR A 19 1.51 9.53 -2.36
CA THR A 19 0.27 10.29 -2.19
C THR A 19 0.52 11.74 -2.56
N PHE A 20 -0.29 12.27 -3.45
CA PHE A 20 -0.39 13.71 -3.66
C PHE A 20 -1.65 14.22 -2.97
N ALA A 21 -1.50 15.14 -2.03
CA ALA A 21 -2.60 15.77 -1.32
C ALA A 21 -2.61 17.28 -1.57
N ALA A 22 -3.80 17.88 -1.59
CA ALA A 22 -3.96 19.31 -1.82
C ALA A 22 -4.74 19.99 -0.69
N ALA A 23 -4.36 21.22 -0.36
CA ALA A 23 -4.97 22.04 0.68
C ALA A 23 -4.90 23.53 0.35
N ARG A 24 -5.69 24.34 1.06
CA ARG A 24 -5.55 25.81 1.08
C ARG A 24 -4.29 26.26 1.82
N ASP A 25 -3.88 25.50 2.82
CA ASP A 25 -2.76 25.79 3.70
C ASP A 25 -1.78 24.60 3.73
N LEU A 26 -0.53 24.86 3.34
CA LEU A 26 0.53 23.86 3.36
C LEU A 26 0.87 23.41 4.79
N ASN A 27 0.80 24.30 5.78
CA ASN A 27 1.11 23.96 7.17
C ASN A 27 0.09 22.97 7.73
N ALA A 28 -1.21 23.23 7.49
CA ALA A 28 -2.27 22.31 7.88
C ALA A 28 -2.08 20.92 7.24
N LEU A 29 -1.68 20.88 5.96
CA LEU A 29 -1.39 19.63 5.27
C LEU A 29 -0.17 18.89 5.87
N ILE A 30 0.89 19.62 6.21
CA ILE A 30 2.09 19.05 6.86
C ILE A 30 1.76 18.50 8.25
N GLU A 31 0.96 19.21 9.04
CA GLU A 31 0.52 18.76 10.36
C GLU A 31 -0.32 17.49 10.28
N PHE A 32 -1.28 17.45 9.34
CA PHE A 32 -2.06 16.26 9.05
C PHE A 32 -1.17 15.05 8.71
N ILE A 33 -0.20 15.22 7.80
CA ILE A 33 0.70 14.12 7.41
C ILE A 33 1.54 13.64 8.60
N LYS A 34 2.08 14.55 9.40
CA LYS A 34 2.88 14.18 10.60
C LYS A 34 2.08 13.39 11.62
N LYS A 35 0.79 13.73 11.78
CA LYS A 35 -0.10 13.11 12.77
C LYS A 35 -0.61 11.76 12.28
N ASP A 36 -1.09 11.69 11.05
CA ASP A 36 -1.83 10.54 10.53
C ASP A 36 -0.94 9.54 9.79
N PHE A 37 0.23 9.97 9.33
CA PHE A 37 1.23 9.12 8.66
C PHE A 37 2.63 9.32 9.28
N PRO A 38 2.81 9.01 10.58
CA PRO A 38 4.09 9.17 11.27
C PRO A 38 5.13 8.20 10.66
N GLY A 39 6.01 8.72 9.81
CA GLY A 39 6.99 7.93 9.06
C GLY A 39 6.93 8.16 7.55
N ALA A 40 5.92 8.86 7.04
CA ALA A 40 5.88 9.24 5.64
C ALA A 40 7.05 10.15 5.26
N GLU A 41 7.75 9.80 4.18
CA GLU A 41 8.79 10.64 3.59
C GLU A 41 8.12 11.82 2.87
N ARG A 42 8.51 13.05 3.22
CA ARG A 42 7.98 14.25 2.54
C ARG A 42 8.70 14.46 1.22
N GLY A 43 7.92 14.54 0.14
CA GLY A 43 8.40 14.81 -1.20
C GLY A 43 8.29 16.29 -1.61
N GLN A 44 8.20 16.50 -2.92
CA GLN A 44 8.02 17.81 -3.53
C GLN A 44 6.68 18.43 -3.10
N HIS A 45 6.69 19.74 -2.85
CA HIS A 45 5.47 20.53 -2.76
C HIS A 45 5.43 21.55 -3.91
N VAL A 46 4.21 21.96 -4.28
CA VAL A 46 3.96 22.97 -5.30
C VAL A 46 2.86 23.90 -4.82
N TYR A 47 2.88 25.11 -5.34
CA TYR A 47 1.75 26.03 -5.22
C TYR A 47 1.12 26.21 -6.58
N PHE A 48 -0.20 26.29 -6.61
CA PHE A 48 -0.95 26.42 -7.85
C PHE A 48 -2.24 27.21 -7.64
N HIS A 49 -2.85 27.61 -8.74
CA HIS A 49 -4.16 28.20 -8.80
C HIS A 49 -5.03 27.30 -9.68
N PHE A 50 -6.26 26.99 -9.27
CA PHE A 50 -7.22 26.39 -10.19
C PHE A 50 -7.53 27.38 -11.32
N LYS A 51 -7.65 26.87 -12.54
CA LYS A 51 -8.03 27.68 -13.70
C LYS A 51 -9.46 28.20 -13.59
N ASP A 52 -10.37 27.34 -13.17
CA ASP A 52 -11.81 27.62 -13.11
C ASP A 52 -12.35 27.67 -11.68
N ASN A 53 -13.48 28.36 -11.49
CA ASN A 53 -14.05 28.56 -10.16
C ASN A 53 -14.61 27.28 -9.52
N ASP A 54 -15.23 26.43 -10.33
CA ASP A 54 -15.70 25.09 -9.95
C ASP A 54 -14.77 23.99 -10.52
N GLY A 55 -13.52 24.38 -10.80
CA GLY A 55 -12.56 23.53 -11.49
C GLY A 55 -12.08 22.33 -10.67
N CYS A 56 -11.57 21.35 -11.39
CA CYS A 56 -10.74 20.27 -10.83
C CYS A 56 -9.34 20.34 -11.44
N MET A 57 -8.35 19.93 -10.66
CA MET A 57 -7.01 19.65 -11.17
C MET A 57 -6.90 18.16 -11.46
N GLU A 58 -6.16 17.79 -12.51
CA GLU A 58 -5.90 16.40 -12.88
C GLU A 58 -4.40 16.13 -12.95
N LEU A 59 -3.96 15.03 -12.35
CA LEU A 59 -2.59 14.52 -12.52
C LEU A 59 -2.56 13.60 -13.74
N LYS A 60 -1.73 13.94 -14.73
CA LYS A 60 -1.64 13.20 -15.99
C LYS A 60 -0.51 12.16 -15.94
N PHE A 61 -0.87 10.91 -16.20
CA PHE A 61 0.03 9.74 -16.22
C PHE A 61 0.16 9.10 -17.63
N ASP A 62 -0.50 9.71 -18.62
CA ASP A 62 -0.50 9.31 -20.02
C ASP A 62 0.47 10.17 -20.87
N THR A 63 1.27 11.01 -20.22
CA THR A 63 2.20 11.93 -20.89
C THR A 63 3.55 11.28 -21.16
N PRO A 64 4.16 11.49 -22.35
CA PRO A 64 5.51 11.03 -22.65
C PRO A 64 6.53 11.48 -21.61
N GLN A 65 7.45 10.59 -21.25
CA GLN A 65 8.50 10.84 -20.27
C GLN A 65 9.83 11.10 -20.97
N GLU A 66 10.56 12.13 -20.54
CA GLU A 66 11.90 12.43 -21.06
C GLU A 66 12.97 11.43 -20.59
N LYS A 67 12.81 10.92 -19.37
CA LYS A 67 13.73 9.97 -18.76
C LYS A 67 13.21 8.55 -18.92
N ASP A 68 14.16 7.62 -18.96
CA ASP A 68 13.84 6.20 -19.00
C ASP A 68 13.09 5.79 -17.72
N THR A 69 11.99 5.07 -17.91
CA THR A 69 11.12 4.54 -16.85
C THR A 69 10.97 3.02 -16.97
N THR A 70 11.81 2.38 -17.79
CA THR A 70 11.78 0.93 -18.03
C THR A 70 11.81 0.16 -16.72
N GLY A 71 10.90 -0.81 -16.62
CA GLY A 71 10.69 -1.67 -15.45
C GLY A 71 10.04 -0.99 -14.23
N TRP A 72 9.65 0.28 -14.32
CA TRP A 72 8.80 0.90 -13.31
C TRP A 72 7.33 0.85 -13.74
N THR A 73 6.46 0.45 -12.81
CA THR A 73 5.01 0.54 -12.94
C THR A 73 4.52 1.68 -12.06
N ILE A 74 3.81 2.63 -12.66
CA ILE A 74 3.20 3.79 -11.98
C ILE A 74 1.69 3.67 -12.21
N ASP A 75 0.94 3.32 -11.17
CA ASP A 75 -0.49 3.09 -11.28
C ASP A 75 -1.28 4.01 -10.33
N PRO A 76 -1.98 5.04 -10.85
CA PRO A 76 -2.88 5.84 -10.04
C PRO A 76 -4.13 5.02 -9.68
N HIS A 77 -4.52 5.07 -8.40
CA HIS A 77 -5.60 4.25 -7.86
C HIS A 77 -6.99 4.69 -8.36
N ILE A 78 -7.11 5.92 -8.85
CA ILE A 78 -8.32 6.50 -9.42
C ILE A 78 -7.97 7.10 -10.79
N LYS A 79 -8.80 6.80 -11.79
CA LYS A 79 -8.67 7.32 -13.16
C LYS A 79 -10.02 7.94 -13.58
N PRO A 80 -10.08 9.22 -13.96
CA PRO A 80 -8.98 10.20 -13.95
C PRO A 80 -8.57 10.60 -12.52
N CYS A 81 -7.27 10.82 -12.26
CA CYS A 81 -6.78 11.23 -10.93
C CYS A 81 -7.00 12.75 -10.76
N ARG A 82 -8.17 13.09 -10.21
CA ARG A 82 -8.67 14.45 -10.08
C ARG A 82 -8.91 14.85 -8.64
N LEU A 83 -8.63 16.12 -8.33
CA LEU A 83 -9.02 16.77 -7.07
C LEU A 83 -9.90 17.99 -7.39
N HIS A 84 -11.08 18.04 -6.79
CA HIS A 84 -12.00 19.16 -6.97
C HIS A 84 -11.66 20.32 -6.03
N ARG A 85 -11.79 21.55 -6.53
CA ARG A 85 -11.55 22.75 -5.73
C ARG A 85 -12.45 22.83 -4.49
N CYS A 86 -13.70 22.38 -4.60
CA CYS A 86 -14.62 22.33 -3.46
C CYS A 86 -14.08 21.47 -2.31
N ASP A 87 -13.52 20.30 -2.62
CA ASP A 87 -12.99 19.37 -1.63
C ASP A 87 -11.72 19.94 -0.98
N VAL A 88 -10.87 20.60 -1.79
CA VAL A 88 -9.67 21.28 -1.29
C VAL A 88 -10.04 22.43 -0.36
N ASN A 89 -11.13 23.14 -0.66
CA ASN A 89 -11.67 24.17 0.22
C ASN A 89 -12.29 23.58 1.50
N GLY A 90 -12.92 22.40 1.42
CA GLY A 90 -13.56 21.76 2.56
C GLY A 90 -12.56 21.28 3.61
N PHE A 91 -11.34 20.91 3.23
CA PHE A 91 -10.35 20.37 4.17
C PHE A 91 -10.18 21.25 5.43
N GLY A 92 -10.38 20.61 6.60
CA GLY A 92 -10.35 21.23 7.93
C GLY A 92 -11.72 21.59 8.49
N GLU A 93 -12.79 21.45 7.71
CA GLU A 93 -14.18 21.60 8.18
C GLU A 93 -14.68 20.33 8.89
N THR A 94 -15.73 20.45 9.70
CA THR A 94 -16.27 19.36 10.53
C THR A 94 -16.61 18.09 9.73
N ASN A 95 -17.07 18.25 8.49
CA ASN A 95 -17.44 17.13 7.61
C ASN A 95 -16.33 16.74 6.62
N TYR A 96 -15.19 17.45 6.62
CA TYR A 96 -14.07 17.26 5.69
C TYR A 96 -12.74 17.18 6.46
N PRO A 97 -12.56 16.17 7.34
CA PRO A 97 -11.37 16.07 8.17
C PRO A 97 -10.11 15.65 7.38
N LEU A 98 -10.27 15.10 6.16
CA LEU A 98 -9.16 14.58 5.35
C LEU A 98 -8.91 15.49 4.14
N PRO A 99 -7.65 15.73 3.77
CA PRO A 99 -7.34 16.46 2.55
C PRO A 99 -7.66 15.59 1.32
N PRO A 100 -8.23 16.18 0.25
CA PRO A 100 -8.41 15.45 -1.00
C PRO A 100 -7.03 15.01 -1.53
N SER A 101 -6.95 13.73 -1.88
CA SER A 101 -5.68 13.07 -2.18
C SER A 101 -5.80 12.10 -3.35
N CYS A 102 -4.75 12.04 -4.17
CA CYS A 102 -4.53 11.01 -5.17
C CYS A 102 -3.47 10.02 -4.67
N PHE A 103 -3.78 8.74 -4.75
CA PHE A 103 -2.89 7.65 -4.40
C PHE A 103 -2.32 7.00 -5.67
N ILE A 104 -1.01 6.74 -5.67
CA ILE A 104 -0.28 6.17 -6.79
C ILE A 104 0.62 5.06 -6.25
N SER A 105 0.45 3.85 -6.76
CA SER A 105 1.39 2.76 -6.52
C SER A 105 2.58 2.90 -7.47
N VAL A 106 3.79 2.82 -6.90
CA VAL A 106 5.04 2.76 -7.67
C VAL A 106 5.72 1.44 -7.34
N LEU A 107 5.87 0.60 -8.36
CA LEU A 107 6.49 -0.73 -8.26
C LEU A 107 7.66 -0.83 -9.22
N ALA A 108 8.78 -1.40 -8.77
CA ALA A 108 9.90 -1.74 -9.61
C ALA A 108 9.90 -3.24 -9.93
N SER A 109 10.09 -3.59 -11.19
CA SER A 109 10.40 -4.96 -11.61
C SER A 109 11.92 -5.24 -11.47
N PRO A 110 12.36 -6.51 -11.55
CA PRO A 110 13.78 -6.86 -11.43
C PRO A 110 14.70 -6.20 -12.49
N ASN A 111 14.15 -5.81 -13.63
CA ASN A 111 14.86 -5.14 -14.73
C ASN A 111 14.63 -3.61 -14.75
N ALA A 112 14.13 -3.03 -13.65
CA ALA A 112 13.90 -1.60 -13.57
C ALA A 112 15.20 -0.80 -13.61
N VAL A 113 15.17 0.38 -14.25
CA VAL A 113 16.28 1.32 -14.17
C VAL A 113 16.53 1.74 -12.72
N PRO A 114 17.78 2.06 -12.31
CA PRO A 114 18.11 2.27 -10.90
C PRO A 114 17.34 3.37 -10.19
N THR A 115 16.88 4.38 -10.93
CA THR A 115 16.16 5.53 -10.40
C THR A 115 14.99 5.88 -11.31
N LEU A 116 13.79 5.93 -10.73
CA LEU A 116 12.62 6.53 -11.33
C LEU A 116 12.67 8.06 -11.17
N HIS A 117 12.40 8.76 -12.27
CA HIS A 117 12.14 10.20 -12.26
C HIS A 117 10.99 10.48 -13.23
N TYR A 118 9.78 10.33 -12.71
CA TYR A 118 8.54 10.38 -13.50
C TYR A 118 7.88 11.75 -13.34
N SER A 119 7.69 12.45 -14.46
CA SER A 119 7.02 13.75 -14.55
C SER A 119 5.50 13.56 -14.66
N VAL A 120 4.76 14.25 -13.80
CA VAL A 120 3.29 14.24 -13.73
C VAL A 120 2.80 15.68 -13.91
N PRO A 121 2.44 16.08 -15.14
CA PRO A 121 1.85 17.38 -15.40
C PRO A 121 0.50 17.54 -14.69
N LEU A 122 0.26 18.74 -14.17
CA LEU A 122 -1.03 19.14 -13.63
C LEU A 122 -1.85 19.86 -14.70
N GLU A 123 -3.00 19.30 -15.04
CA GLU A 123 -4.03 19.96 -15.85
C GLU A 123 -5.09 20.61 -14.94
N GLY A 124 -5.83 21.59 -15.47
CA GLY A 124 -6.85 22.32 -14.72
C GLY A 124 -6.31 23.40 -13.77
N VAL A 125 -5.00 23.63 -13.77
CA VAL A 125 -4.34 24.73 -13.06
C VAL A 125 -4.08 25.92 -14.01
N ALA A 126 -4.06 27.14 -13.46
CA ALA A 126 -3.88 28.37 -14.26
C ALA A 126 -2.45 28.49 -14.81
N ASP A 127 -1.46 28.12 -14.00
CA ASP A 127 -0.05 28.12 -14.34
C ASP A 127 0.42 26.66 -14.49
N PRO A 128 0.83 26.21 -15.69
CA PRO A 128 1.29 24.85 -15.90
C PRO A 128 2.44 24.48 -14.95
N VAL A 129 2.30 23.35 -14.27
CA VAL A 129 3.33 22.83 -13.36
C VAL A 129 3.32 21.30 -13.44
N SER A 130 4.51 20.71 -13.32
CA SER A 130 4.67 19.26 -13.23
C SER A 130 5.23 18.87 -11.86
N LEU A 131 4.70 17.79 -11.32
CA LEU A 131 5.23 17.09 -10.16
C LEU A 131 6.21 16.02 -10.60
N TYR A 132 7.17 15.69 -9.75
CA TYR A 132 8.12 14.62 -10.02
C TYR A 132 8.04 13.53 -8.94
N ILE A 133 7.66 12.33 -9.37
CA ILE A 133 7.75 11.12 -8.56
C ILE A 133 9.17 10.57 -8.71
N ARG A 134 9.91 10.51 -7.60
CA ARG A 134 11.29 10.04 -7.58
C ARG A 134 11.44 8.84 -6.66
N ARG A 135 11.97 7.73 -7.20
CA ARG A 135 12.28 6.49 -6.47
C ARG A 135 13.58 5.84 -6.90
N SER A 136 14.20 5.10 -5.99
CA SER A 136 15.46 4.39 -6.24
C SER A 136 15.40 2.96 -5.73
N LEU A 137 16.05 2.04 -6.45
CA LEU A 137 16.17 0.63 -6.03
C LEU A 137 17.04 0.46 -4.79
N GLN A 138 18.08 1.29 -4.63
CA GLN A 138 18.89 1.33 -3.41
C GLN A 138 18.12 2.04 -2.32
N ARG A 139 17.39 1.29 -1.50
CA ARG A 139 16.67 1.82 -0.32
C ARG A 139 17.52 1.91 0.94
N ASN A 140 18.80 1.49 0.92
CA ASN A 140 19.73 1.66 2.03
C ASN A 140 21.17 1.90 1.54
N ALA A 141 21.62 3.16 1.57
CA ALA A 141 23.03 3.49 1.77
C ALA A 141 23.08 4.58 2.86
N PRO A 142 23.94 4.46 3.89
CA PRO A 142 24.22 5.58 4.78
C PRO A 142 24.70 6.79 3.94
N PRO A 143 24.51 8.03 4.40
CA PRO A 143 25.12 9.17 3.75
C PRO A 143 26.64 9.00 3.84
N SER A 144 27.26 8.60 2.73
CA SER A 144 28.70 8.62 2.61
C SER A 144 29.12 10.08 2.54
N THR A 145 29.46 10.65 3.68
CA THR A 145 30.38 11.77 3.77
C THR A 145 31.73 11.30 3.25
N ASP A 146 32.06 11.67 2.02
CA ASP A 146 33.34 12.32 1.77
C ASP A 146 33.32 13.13 0.46
N PRO A 147 33.88 14.35 0.46
CA PRO A 147 33.95 15.19 -0.73
C PRO A 147 35.22 14.90 -1.53
N THR A 148 35.13 15.23 -2.83
CA THR A 148 36.25 15.48 -3.76
C THR A 148 36.77 14.26 -4.52
N ARG A 149 36.47 14.19 -5.82
CA ARG A 149 37.35 14.74 -6.87
C ARG A 149 36.83 14.34 -8.26
N SER A 150 36.53 15.34 -9.08
CA SER A 150 36.29 15.24 -10.52
C SER A 150 37.47 14.59 -11.24
N THR A 151 37.21 13.76 -12.26
CA THR A 151 37.67 13.95 -13.66
C THR A 151 37.18 12.80 -14.57
N SER A 152 36.34 13.18 -15.54
CA SER A 152 36.45 12.94 -16.99
C SER A 152 36.61 11.53 -17.62
N SER A 153 35.58 11.21 -18.43
CA SER A 153 35.63 10.81 -19.85
C SER A 153 35.89 9.35 -20.30
N SER A 154 34.89 8.78 -20.98
CA SER A 154 34.89 8.34 -22.41
C SER A 154 34.31 6.95 -22.71
N ASN A 155 33.25 6.98 -23.52
CA ASN A 155 32.62 6.02 -24.46
C ASN A 155 33.25 4.63 -24.72
N VAL A 156 32.41 3.59 -24.74
CA VAL A 156 32.40 2.53 -25.78
C VAL A 156 30.96 1.99 -26.00
N VAL A 157 30.60 1.81 -27.27
CA VAL A 157 29.35 1.30 -27.86
C VAL A 157 29.37 -0.23 -27.91
N GLN A 158 28.25 -0.92 -27.64
CA GLN A 158 27.88 -2.11 -28.45
C GLN A 158 26.39 -2.49 -28.36
N GLU A 159 25.81 -2.48 -29.57
CA GLU A 159 24.51 -2.93 -30.05
C GLU A 159 24.42 -4.47 -30.09
N LEU A 160 23.24 -5.06 -29.89
CA LEU A 160 22.65 -6.11 -30.75
C LEU A 160 21.18 -6.41 -30.36
N THR A 161 20.38 -6.63 -31.40
CA THR A 161 18.92 -6.66 -31.55
C THR A 161 18.31 -8.09 -31.42
N PRO A 162 16.96 -8.26 -31.49
CA PRO A 162 16.18 -9.28 -30.75
C PRO A 162 15.73 -10.51 -31.57
N VAL A 163 15.18 -11.52 -30.89
CA VAL A 163 14.41 -12.62 -31.50
C VAL A 163 13.11 -12.88 -30.73
N SER A 164 12.06 -13.23 -31.50
CA SER A 164 10.64 -13.24 -31.20
C SER A 164 10.06 -14.65 -30.92
N SER A 165 8.76 -14.70 -30.61
CA SER A 165 7.81 -15.85 -30.58
C SER A 165 7.69 -16.59 -29.23
N THR A 166 6.52 -16.98 -28.71
CA THR A 166 5.18 -17.26 -29.30
C THR A 166 4.10 -17.15 -28.22
N GLY A 167 2.88 -16.79 -28.61
CA GLY A 167 1.73 -16.60 -27.74
C GLY A 167 1.22 -17.84 -26.99
N GLY A 168 0.64 -17.57 -25.83
CA GLY A 168 -0.20 -18.50 -25.08
C GLY A 168 -1.25 -17.66 -24.34
N ALA A 169 -2.48 -17.68 -24.83
CA ALA A 169 -3.61 -17.06 -24.18
C ALA A 169 -3.94 -17.83 -22.90
N SER A 170 -3.49 -17.34 -21.75
CA SER A 170 -4.05 -17.72 -20.47
C SER A 170 -5.31 -16.89 -20.24
N VAL A 171 -6.45 -17.54 -20.34
CA VAL A 171 -7.71 -17.02 -19.81
C VAL A 171 -7.43 -16.69 -18.35
N SER A 172 -7.34 -15.40 -18.03
CA SER A 172 -7.20 -14.92 -16.66
C SER A 172 -8.49 -15.27 -15.94
N ALA A 173 -8.53 -16.46 -15.33
CA ALA A 173 -9.59 -16.85 -14.43
C ALA A 173 -9.55 -15.85 -13.28
N THR A 174 -10.49 -14.91 -13.29
CA THR A 174 -10.69 -13.97 -12.19
C THR A 174 -10.91 -14.79 -10.93
N VAL A 175 -10.00 -14.69 -9.97
CA VAL A 175 -10.09 -15.38 -8.68
C VAL A 175 -11.44 -15.05 -8.05
N ASP A 176 -12.24 -16.08 -7.77
CA ASP A 176 -13.53 -15.95 -7.12
C ASP A 176 -13.31 -15.65 -5.64
N VAL A 177 -13.35 -14.35 -5.32
CA VAL A 177 -13.07 -13.77 -4.02
C VAL A 177 -14.00 -14.31 -2.93
N ASP A 178 -15.25 -14.66 -3.26
CA ASP A 178 -16.21 -15.18 -2.28
C ASP A 178 -15.93 -16.65 -1.95
N LYS A 179 -15.45 -17.43 -2.92
CA LYS A 179 -14.93 -18.78 -2.64
C LYS A 179 -13.70 -18.73 -1.72
N VAL A 180 -12.79 -17.78 -1.92
CA VAL A 180 -11.62 -17.61 -1.04
C VAL A 180 -12.07 -17.30 0.41
N LYS A 181 -13.00 -16.37 0.61
CA LYS A 181 -13.56 -16.08 1.95
C LYS A 181 -14.16 -17.31 2.59
N LYS A 182 -14.86 -18.13 1.80
CA LYS A 182 -15.51 -19.35 2.28
C LYS A 182 -14.45 -20.33 2.80
N VAL A 183 -13.44 -20.66 2.00
CA VAL A 183 -12.36 -21.58 2.40
C VAL A 183 -11.63 -21.08 3.65
N ILE A 184 -11.30 -19.79 3.73
CA ILE A 184 -10.66 -19.20 4.92
C ILE A 184 -11.54 -19.40 6.17
N ASN A 185 -12.85 -19.15 6.06
CA ASN A 185 -13.78 -19.33 7.17
C ASN A 185 -13.97 -20.80 7.55
N ASP A 186 -14.05 -21.71 6.57
CA ASP A 186 -14.27 -23.14 6.82
C ASP A 186 -13.09 -23.74 7.60
N VAL A 187 -11.85 -23.41 7.22
CA VAL A 187 -10.64 -23.79 7.97
C VAL A 187 -10.59 -23.10 9.34
N LEU A 188 -10.96 -21.82 9.44
CA LEU A 188 -10.97 -21.14 10.74
C LEU A 188 -11.97 -21.78 11.72
N VAL A 189 -13.11 -22.27 11.22
CA VAL A 189 -14.10 -23.00 12.01
C VAL A 189 -13.57 -24.35 12.47
N SER A 190 -12.81 -25.08 11.64
CA SER A 190 -12.21 -26.35 12.07
C SER A 190 -11.19 -26.18 13.20
N HIS A 191 -10.47 -25.05 13.23
CA HIS A 191 -9.53 -24.69 14.29
C HIS A 191 -10.15 -24.01 15.51
N TYR A 192 -11.45 -23.71 15.50
CA TYR A 192 -12.07 -22.86 16.51
C TYR A 192 -11.96 -23.43 17.94
N ALA A 193 -12.17 -24.74 18.10
CA ALA A 193 -12.06 -25.38 19.42
C ALA A 193 -10.62 -25.28 19.97
N ASP A 194 -9.63 -25.52 19.12
CA ASP A 194 -8.22 -25.49 19.50
C ASP A 194 -7.78 -24.07 19.83
N LEU A 195 -8.12 -23.08 18.99
CA LEU A 195 -7.84 -21.66 19.24
C LEU A 195 -8.46 -21.20 20.57
N THR A 196 -9.69 -21.59 20.87
CA THR A 196 -10.40 -21.13 22.07
C THR A 196 -9.97 -21.87 23.34
N SER A 197 -9.21 -22.96 23.20
CA SER A 197 -8.57 -23.68 24.30
C SER A 197 -7.22 -23.08 24.73
N LEU A 198 -6.66 -22.14 23.96
CA LEU A 198 -5.38 -21.50 24.27
C LEU A 198 -5.39 -20.78 25.62
N SER A 199 -4.18 -20.59 26.18
CA SER A 199 -4.02 -20.00 27.51
C SER A 199 -4.64 -18.61 27.60
N LYS A 200 -5.60 -18.44 28.52
CA LYS A 200 -6.30 -17.17 28.73
C LYS A 200 -5.39 -16.05 29.25
N GLU A 201 -4.26 -16.40 29.85
CA GLU A 201 -3.32 -15.43 30.44
C GLU A 201 -2.65 -14.54 29.37
N ALA A 202 -2.45 -15.06 28.17
CA ALA A 202 -1.81 -14.33 27.07
C ALA A 202 -2.82 -13.63 26.12
N VAL A 203 -4.12 -13.76 26.38
CA VAL A 203 -5.18 -13.12 25.57
C VAL A 203 -5.07 -11.60 25.54
N PRO A 204 -4.72 -10.89 26.65
CA PRO A 204 -4.49 -9.45 26.59
C PRO A 204 -3.33 -9.07 25.66
N ASP A 205 -2.20 -9.79 25.70
CA ASP A 205 -1.06 -9.52 24.81
C ASP A 205 -1.43 -9.78 23.34
N LEU A 206 -2.18 -10.84 23.05
CA LEU A 206 -2.73 -11.08 21.73
C LEU A 206 -3.63 -9.92 21.28
N ALA A 207 -4.51 -9.44 22.16
CA ALA A 207 -5.44 -8.36 21.83
C ALA A 207 -4.71 -7.04 21.54
N ASP A 208 -3.66 -6.71 22.30
CA ASP A 208 -2.83 -5.53 22.02
C ASP A 208 -2.17 -5.61 20.63
N ARG A 209 -1.68 -6.79 20.23
CA ARG A 209 -1.08 -7.03 18.90
C ARG A 209 -2.12 -6.95 17.78
N LEU A 210 -3.26 -7.60 17.95
CA LEU A 210 -4.36 -7.53 16.98
C LEU A 210 -4.88 -6.10 16.81
N TYR A 211 -4.94 -5.33 17.90
CA TYR A 211 -5.34 -3.93 17.89
C TYR A 211 -4.31 -3.07 17.14
N ALA A 212 -3.02 -3.29 17.37
CA ALA A 212 -1.94 -2.61 16.65
C ALA A 212 -2.00 -2.86 15.14
N HIS A 213 -2.49 -4.03 14.72
CA HIS A 213 -2.75 -4.34 13.31
C HIS A 213 -4.13 -3.91 12.79
N HIS A 214 -4.93 -3.22 13.61
CA HIS A 214 -6.30 -2.79 13.31
C HIS A 214 -7.24 -3.95 12.92
N LEU A 215 -6.98 -5.14 13.47
CA LEU A 215 -7.83 -6.32 13.29
C LEU A 215 -8.96 -6.37 14.31
N ILE A 216 -8.81 -5.66 15.44
CA ILE A 216 -9.85 -5.52 16.44
C ILE A 216 -10.07 -4.06 16.83
N ASN A 217 -11.30 -3.74 17.26
CA ASN A 217 -11.67 -2.42 17.76
C ASN A 217 -11.40 -2.27 19.27
N ASN A 218 -11.57 -1.07 19.80
CA ASN A 218 -11.36 -0.77 21.23
C ASN A 218 -12.22 -1.62 22.17
N ALA A 219 -13.47 -1.92 21.80
CA ALA A 219 -14.37 -2.70 22.66
C ALA A 219 -13.89 -4.16 22.82
N VAL A 220 -13.31 -4.74 21.77
CA VAL A 220 -12.70 -6.07 21.85
C VAL A 220 -11.37 -6.01 22.60
N LYS A 221 -10.57 -4.95 22.40
CA LYS A 221 -9.32 -4.74 23.11
C LYS A 221 -9.50 -4.61 24.63
N ASP A 222 -10.49 -3.83 25.07
CA ASP A 222 -10.74 -3.54 26.49
C ASP A 222 -11.35 -4.73 27.25
N ASN A 223 -11.97 -5.68 26.55
CA ASN A 223 -12.51 -6.91 27.12
C ASN A 223 -12.26 -8.10 26.19
N PRO A 224 -11.00 -8.58 26.10
CA PRO A 224 -10.59 -9.48 25.06
C PRO A 224 -10.95 -10.94 25.37
N SER A 225 -11.29 -11.66 24.31
CA SER A 225 -11.41 -13.12 24.32
C SER A 225 -11.10 -13.61 22.91
N ILE A 226 -10.60 -14.83 22.79
CA ILE A 226 -10.23 -15.41 21.49
C ILE A 226 -11.45 -15.44 20.56
N ASN A 227 -12.65 -15.77 21.08
CA ASN A 227 -13.90 -15.73 20.34
C ASN A 227 -14.16 -14.35 19.71
N LYS A 228 -14.11 -13.28 20.52
CA LYS A 228 -14.35 -11.92 20.03
C LYS A 228 -13.30 -11.49 19.00
N CYS A 229 -12.04 -11.88 19.18
CA CYS A 229 -10.99 -11.61 18.21
C CYS A 229 -11.26 -12.31 16.88
N ILE A 230 -11.68 -13.58 16.92
CA ILE A 230 -12.08 -14.37 15.74
C ILE A 230 -13.31 -13.76 15.06
N ASP A 231 -14.33 -13.37 15.82
CA ASP A 231 -15.56 -12.81 15.27
C ASP A 231 -15.30 -11.48 14.55
N GLU A 232 -14.47 -10.62 15.12
CA GLU A 232 -14.06 -9.35 14.52
C GLU A 232 -13.18 -9.56 13.27
N PHE A 233 -12.29 -10.55 13.29
CA PHE A 233 -11.52 -10.98 12.12
C PHE A 233 -12.45 -11.43 10.98
N ARG A 234 -13.48 -12.24 11.27
CA ARG A 234 -14.45 -12.71 10.27
C ARG A 234 -15.29 -11.56 9.72
N ALA A 235 -15.78 -10.68 10.60
CA ALA A 235 -16.56 -9.52 10.20
C ALA A 235 -15.77 -8.61 9.25
N SER A 236 -14.49 -8.38 9.55
CA SER A 236 -13.61 -7.56 8.71
C SER A 236 -13.18 -8.26 7.40
N LEU A 237 -13.10 -9.59 7.37
CA LEU A 237 -12.79 -10.37 6.16
C LEU A 237 -13.88 -10.24 5.08
N ILE A 238 -15.16 -10.14 5.47
CA ILE A 238 -16.30 -10.03 4.53
C ILE A 238 -16.14 -8.82 3.60
N PHE A 239 -15.57 -7.72 4.11
CA PHE A 239 -15.39 -6.47 3.37
C PHE A 239 -14.17 -6.46 2.43
N LYS A 240 -13.30 -7.47 2.49
CA LYS A 240 -12.14 -7.57 1.58
C LYS A 240 -12.62 -7.99 0.20
N LYS A 241 -12.26 -7.22 -0.83
CA LYS A 241 -12.75 -7.41 -2.22
C LYS A 241 -11.70 -7.95 -3.17
N LYS A 242 -10.44 -8.04 -2.73
CA LYS A 242 -9.31 -8.51 -3.56
C LYS A 242 -8.51 -9.56 -2.79
N LEU A 243 -7.96 -10.54 -3.52
CA LEU A 243 -7.13 -11.59 -2.94
C LEU A 243 -5.95 -11.06 -2.09
N PRO A 244 -5.17 -10.03 -2.52
CA PRO A 244 -4.09 -9.51 -1.71
C PRO A 244 -4.56 -8.90 -0.37
N GLN A 245 -5.76 -8.32 -0.33
CA GLN A 245 -6.34 -7.79 0.90
C GLN A 245 -6.69 -8.92 1.89
N MET A 246 -7.10 -10.08 1.39
CA MET A 246 -7.37 -11.26 2.22
C MET A 246 -6.08 -11.87 2.72
N GLN A 247 -5.07 -11.98 1.87
CA GLN A 247 -3.73 -12.44 2.25
C GLN A 247 -3.13 -11.54 3.33
N GLU A 248 -3.16 -10.22 3.16
CA GLU A 248 -2.70 -9.26 4.18
C GLU A 248 -3.50 -9.38 5.48
N HIS A 249 -4.82 -9.55 5.39
CA HIS A 249 -5.69 -9.69 6.55
C HIS A 249 -5.39 -10.96 7.35
N CYS A 250 -5.27 -12.10 6.67
CA CYS A 250 -4.85 -13.38 7.25
C CYS A 250 -3.43 -13.28 7.82
N GLN A 251 -2.49 -12.67 7.09
CA GLN A 251 -1.11 -12.50 7.54
C GLN A 251 -1.02 -11.76 8.86
N LYS A 252 -1.67 -10.60 8.98
CA LYS A 252 -1.67 -9.80 10.22
C LYS A 252 -2.25 -10.59 11.39
N PHE A 253 -3.28 -11.41 11.12
CA PHE A 253 -3.89 -12.25 12.14
C PHE A 253 -2.90 -13.30 12.65
N LEU A 254 -2.27 -14.04 11.74
CA LEU A 254 -1.27 -15.05 12.10
C LEU A 254 -0.05 -14.44 12.79
N SER A 255 0.50 -13.35 12.26
CA SER A 255 1.66 -12.66 12.86
C SER A 255 1.38 -12.16 14.28
N SER A 256 0.13 -11.77 14.58
CA SER A 256 -0.27 -11.37 15.93
C SER A 256 -0.16 -12.53 16.91
N PHE A 257 -0.59 -13.73 16.52
CA PHE A 257 -0.49 -14.95 17.34
C PHE A 257 0.96 -15.43 17.45
N ILE A 258 1.71 -15.44 16.35
CA ILE A 258 3.14 -15.82 16.33
C ILE A 258 3.94 -14.97 17.32
N ALA A 259 3.68 -13.66 17.34
CA ALA A 259 4.43 -12.76 18.20
C ALA A 259 4.14 -12.92 19.72
N VAL A 260 3.03 -13.57 20.10
CA VAL A 260 2.75 -13.99 21.50
C VAL A 260 3.64 -15.16 21.92
N LYS A 261 4.11 -15.96 20.95
CA LYS A 261 4.96 -17.16 21.14
C LYS A 261 4.23 -18.33 21.81
N GLY A 262 4.94 -19.44 21.97
CA GLY A 262 4.41 -20.67 22.58
C GLY A 262 3.25 -21.23 21.78
N SER A 263 2.22 -21.72 22.48
CA SER A 263 1.06 -22.36 21.85
C SER A 263 0.29 -21.46 20.89
N TYR A 264 0.39 -20.14 21.03
CA TYR A 264 -0.21 -19.19 20.08
C TYR A 264 0.53 -19.21 18.74
N ALA A 265 1.86 -19.29 18.74
CA ALA A 265 2.65 -19.41 17.52
C ALA A 265 2.41 -20.74 16.82
N ASP A 266 2.40 -21.84 17.58
CA ASP A 266 2.12 -23.17 17.03
C ASP A 266 0.73 -23.23 16.38
N ALA A 267 -0.29 -22.67 17.04
CA ALA A 267 -1.65 -22.60 16.51
C ALA A 267 -1.74 -21.74 15.24
N ALA A 268 -0.99 -20.63 15.17
CA ALA A 268 -0.96 -19.77 13.99
C ALA A 268 -0.26 -20.43 12.79
N ILE A 269 0.83 -21.16 13.05
CA ILE A 269 1.55 -21.89 12.01
C ILE A 269 0.63 -22.97 11.43
N ALA A 270 0.02 -23.80 12.29
CA ALA A 270 -0.92 -24.84 11.86
C ALA A 270 -2.12 -24.27 11.06
N LEU A 271 -2.73 -23.19 11.56
CA LEU A 271 -3.83 -22.52 10.85
C LEU A 271 -3.39 -21.95 9.49
N GLY A 272 -2.19 -21.37 9.41
CA GLY A 272 -1.64 -20.81 8.18
C GLY A 272 -1.32 -21.88 7.14
N GLU A 273 -0.74 -23.00 7.56
CA GLU A 273 -0.49 -24.17 6.72
C GLU A 273 -1.80 -24.71 6.12
N ASP A 274 -2.83 -24.89 6.95
CA ASP A 274 -4.12 -25.40 6.51
C ASP A 274 -4.84 -24.42 5.56
N TRP A 275 -4.71 -23.10 5.76
CA TRP A 275 -5.21 -22.12 4.78
C TRP A 275 -4.49 -22.22 3.43
N ILE A 276 -3.16 -22.34 3.43
CA ILE A 276 -2.37 -22.50 2.20
C ILE A 276 -2.75 -23.78 1.47
N GLU A 277 -2.89 -24.90 2.20
CA GLU A 277 -3.23 -26.20 1.65
C GLU A 277 -4.67 -26.22 1.11
N ALA A 278 -5.65 -25.77 1.89
CA ALA A 278 -7.06 -25.78 1.47
C ALA A 278 -7.29 -24.92 0.23
N ILE A 279 -6.73 -23.71 0.18
CA ILE A 279 -6.87 -22.82 -0.99
C ILE A 279 -6.19 -23.41 -2.23
N ARG A 280 -5.03 -24.03 -2.06
CA ARG A 280 -4.33 -24.71 -3.17
C ARG A 280 -5.15 -25.88 -3.70
N ASN A 281 -5.71 -26.70 -2.83
CA ASN A 281 -6.46 -27.89 -3.18
C ASN A 281 -7.84 -27.57 -3.77
N GLU A 282 -8.56 -26.59 -3.22
CA GLU A 282 -9.92 -26.26 -3.67
C GLU A 282 -9.96 -25.26 -4.83
N LEU A 283 -9.03 -24.30 -4.85
CA LEU A 283 -9.07 -23.16 -5.78
C LEU A 283 -7.92 -23.16 -6.79
N GLY A 284 -6.92 -24.03 -6.63
CA GLY A 284 -5.89 -24.28 -7.64
C GLY A 284 -4.82 -23.19 -7.76
N PHE A 285 -4.68 -22.31 -6.76
CA PHE A 285 -3.66 -21.25 -6.76
C PHE A 285 -2.96 -21.12 -5.40
N HIS A 286 -1.81 -20.44 -5.40
CA HIS A 286 -1.01 -20.25 -4.19
C HIS A 286 -1.55 -19.11 -3.31
N PHE A 287 -1.82 -19.39 -2.04
CA PHE A 287 -2.15 -18.36 -1.06
C PHE A 287 -0.86 -17.81 -0.44
N ASN A 288 -0.53 -16.54 -0.72
CA ASN A 288 0.73 -15.93 -0.33
C ASN A 288 0.67 -15.33 1.08
N ILE A 289 0.86 -16.18 2.09
CA ILE A 289 1.04 -15.80 3.49
C ILE A 289 2.31 -16.50 4.03
N SER A 290 3.06 -15.80 4.88
CA SER A 290 4.24 -16.30 5.58
C SER A 290 3.86 -16.80 6.96
N ILE A 291 4.39 -17.99 7.29
CA ILE A 291 4.18 -18.70 8.56
C ILE A 291 5.49 -18.82 9.35
N GLU A 292 6.49 -17.98 9.06
CA GLU A 292 7.77 -18.00 9.77
C GLU A 292 7.66 -17.34 11.16
N PRO A 293 8.25 -17.95 12.21
CA PRO A 293 8.23 -17.44 13.58
C PRO A 293 9.13 -16.22 13.84
#